data_AF-A0A939X092-F1
#
_entry.id   AF-A0A939X092-F1
#
_cell.length_a   1.000
_cell.length_b   1.000
_cell.length_c   1.000
_cell.angle_alpha   90.00
_cell.angle_beta   90.00
_cell.angle_gamma   90.00
#
_symmetry.space_group_name_H-M   'P 1'
#
loop_
_entity.id
_entity.type
_entity.pdbx_description
1 polymer ?
#
loop_
_entity_poly.entity_id
_entity_poly.type
_entity_poly.pdbx_seq_one_letter_code
_entity_poly.pdbx_strand_id
1 'polypeptide(L)' 'MRTITKEYLEKQKKPENPLSYILNTPRPDFSQMHKENIEFEKEMIQAQAEDRKRIMEAIHE' A
#
# COMPACT_ATOMS: atom_id res chain seq x y z
N MET A 1 14.40 5.94 -20.56
CA MET A 1 14.49 6.22 -19.11
C MET A 1 15.95 6.14 -18.70
N ARG A 2 16.50 7.15 -18.03
CA ARG A 2 17.83 7.04 -17.41
C ARG A 2 17.65 6.32 -16.08
N THR A 3 18.22 5.13 -15.92
CA THR A 3 18.21 4.40 -14.66
C THR A 3 18.93 5.24 -13.61
N ILE A 4 18.28 5.53 -12.50
CA ILE A 4 18.87 6.33 -11.43
C ILE A 4 20.02 5.52 -10.82
N THR A 5 21.25 6.04 -10.89
CA THR A 5 22.43 5.35 -10.36
C THR A 5 22.48 5.49 -8.83
N LYS A 6 23.14 4.52 -8.16
CA LYS A 6 23.37 4.59 -6.70
C LYS A 6 24.12 5.87 -6.31
N GLU A 7 25.12 6.25 -7.09
CA GLU A 7 25.91 7.47 -6.90
C GLU A 7 25.05 8.74 -6.95
N TYR A 8 24.07 8.79 -7.86
CA TYR A 8 23.15 9.92 -7.94
C TYR A 8 22.28 10.01 -6.67
N LEU A 9 21.75 8.87 -6.22
CA LEU A 9 20.94 8.76 -4.99
C LEU A 9 21.71 9.18 -3.74
N GLU A 10 22.98 8.79 -3.62
CA GLU A 10 23.84 9.19 -2.51
C GLU A 10 24.09 10.70 -2.48
N LYS A 11 24.27 11.33 -3.65
CA LYS A 11 24.35 12.80 -3.75
C LYS A 11 23.06 13.50 -3.29
N GLN A 12 21.89 12.88 -3.51
CA GLN A 12 20.61 13.45 -3.07
C GLN A 12 20.41 13.40 -1.54
N LYS A 13 21.12 12.51 -0.83
CA LYS A 13 21.02 12.37 0.64
C LYS A 13 21.84 13.42 1.41
N LYS A 14 22.70 14.19 0.73
CA LYS A 14 23.54 15.22 1.37
C LYS A 14 22.69 16.37 1.91
N PRO A 15 23.06 17.00 3.05
CA PRO A 15 22.27 18.07 3.67
C PRO A 15 22.01 19.29 2.77
N GLU A 16 22.91 19.54 1.83
CA GLU A 16 22.82 20.62 0.83
C GLU A 16 21.65 20.44 -0.15
N ASN A 17 21.12 19.22 -0.25
CA ASN A 17 20.06 18.89 -1.18
C ASN A 17 18.68 19.03 -0.51
N PRO A 18 17.71 19.74 -1.12
CA PRO A 18 16.35 19.85 -0.57
C PRO A 18 15.64 18.50 -0.36
N LEU A 19 15.97 17.48 -1.16
CA LEU A 19 15.39 16.13 -1.04
C LEU A 19 15.94 15.35 0.16
N SER A 20 17.04 15.81 0.76
CA SER A 20 17.71 15.11 1.87
C SER A 20 16.79 14.93 3.07
N TYR A 21 15.92 15.90 3.35
CA TYR A 21 14.93 15.80 4.41
C TYR A 21 14.06 14.56 4.23
N ILE A 22 13.46 14.40 3.06
CA ILE A 22 12.56 13.26 2.75
C ILE A 22 13.35 11.95 2.75
N LEU A 23 14.53 11.93 2.14
CA LEU A 23 15.32 10.70 1.96
C LEU A 23 15.97 10.19 3.25
N ASN A 24 16.22 11.08 4.21
CA ASN A 24 16.82 10.74 5.51
C ASN A 24 15.78 10.67 6.64
N THR A 25 14.53 11.08 6.40
CA THR A 25 13.45 10.89 7.38
C THR A 25 13.26 9.38 7.62
N PRO A 26 13.28 8.91 8.88
CA PRO A 26 12.97 7.53 9.20
C PRO A 26 11.64 7.13 8.58
N ARG A 27 11.60 5.96 7.93
CA ARG A 27 10.36 5.47 7.36
C ARG A 27 9.35 5.25 8.50
N PRO A 28 8.12 5.78 8.39
CA PRO A 28 7.09 5.47 9.37
C PRO A 28 6.85 3.96 9.41
N ASP A 29 6.56 3.44 10.61
CA ASP A 29 6.13 2.06 10.75
C ASP A 29 4.65 1.94 10.33
N PHE A 30 4.42 1.22 9.24
CA PHE A 30 3.08 0.94 8.70
C PHE A 30 2.63 -0.50 8.98
N SER A 31 3.29 -1.22 9.89
CA SER A 31 2.98 -2.63 10.18
C SER A 31 1.53 -2.82 10.64
N GLN A 32 1.00 -1.89 11.43
CA GLN A 32 -0.38 -1.95 11.91
C GLN A 32 -1.39 -1.71 10.78
N MET A 33 -1.18 -0.64 10.00
CA MET A 33 -2.00 -0.33 8.82
C MET A 33 -1.98 -1.46 7.79
N HIS A 34 -0.86 -2.14 7.63
CA HIS A 34 -0.76 -3.30 6.76
C HIS A 34 -1.63 -4.47 7.24
N LYS A 35 -1.67 -4.74 8.55
CA LYS A 35 -2.55 -5.76 9.13
C LYS A 35 -4.02 -5.41 8.91
N GLU A 36 -4.40 -4.16 9.20
CA GLU A 36 -5.76 -3.67 9.01
C GLU A 36 -6.22 -3.80 7.56
N ASN A 37 -5.35 -3.48 6.59
CA ASN A 37 -5.67 -3.68 5.18
C ASN A 37 -5.92 -5.15 4.82
N ILE A 38 -5.11 -6.09 5.35
CA ILE A 38 -5.30 -7.52 5.10
C ILE A 38 -6.63 -8.01 5.70
N GLU A 39 -6.98 -7.54 6.90
CA GLU A 39 -8.24 -7.87 7.55
C GLU A 39 -9.42 -7.34 6.75
N PHE A 40 -9.36 -6.07 6.35
CA PHE A 40 -10.39 -5.43 5.53
C PHE A 40 -10.59 -6.14 4.18
N GLU A 41 -9.52 -6.53 3.49
CA GLU A 41 -9.62 -7.29 2.24
C GLU A 41 -10.35 -8.63 2.42
N LYS A 42 -10.12 -9.32 3.54
CA LYS A 42 -10.81 -10.59 3.85
C LYS A 42 -12.30 -10.37 4.10
N GLU A 43 -12.65 -9.36 4.88
CA GLU A 43 -14.04 -9.01 5.17
C GLU A 43 -14.81 -8.66 3.88
N MET A 44 -14.18 -7.88 3.00
CA MET A 44 -14.76 -7.53 1.70
C MET A 44 -15.03 -8.75 0.82
N ILE A 45 -14.09 -9.71 0.75
CA ILE A 45 -14.28 -10.93 -0.02
C ILE A 45 -15.44 -11.77 0.53
N GLN A 46 -15.57 -11.86 1.86
CA GLN A 46 -16.66 -12.56 2.53
C GLN A 46 -18.01 -11.91 2.23
N ALA A 47 -18.11 -10.59 2.41
CA ALA A 47 -19.33 -9.84 2.11
C ALA A 47 -19.77 -10.02 0.65
N GLN A 48 -18.83 -9.94 -0.30
CA GLN A 48 -19.13 -10.18 -1.71
C GLN A 48 -19.61 -11.62 -2.00
N ALA A 49 -19.10 -12.62 -1.27
CA ALA A 49 -19.55 -14.00 -1.43
C ALA A 49 -20.99 -14.17 -0.90
N GLU A 50 -21.32 -13.53 0.22
CA GLU A 50 -22.68 -13.51 0.76
C GLU A 50 -23.66 -12.81 -0.19
N ASP A 51 -23.28 -11.66 -0.73
CA ASP A 51 -24.11 -10.93 -1.69
C ASP A 51 -24.36 -11.75 -2.95
N ARG A 52 -23.32 -12.39 -3.51
CA ARG A 52 -23.46 -13.28 -4.67
C ARG A 52 -24.42 -14.43 -4.39
N LYS A 53 -24.38 -15.00 -3.18
CA LYS A 53 -25.29 -16.08 -2.77
C LYS A 53 -26.73 -15.59 -2.72
N ARG A 54 -26.99 -14.44 -2.08
CA ARG A 54 -28.33 -13.85 -2.01
C ARG A 54 -28.91 -13.51 -3.38
N ILE A 55 -28.07 -12.99 -4.28
CA ILE A 55 -28.49 -12.69 -5.67
C ILE A 55 -28.88 -13.99 -6.39
N MET A 56 -28.08 -15.05 -6.26
CA MET A 56 -28.41 -16.34 -6.88
C MET A 56 -29.71 -16.93 -6.32
N GLU A 57 -29.94 -16.86 -5.01
CA GLU A 57 -31.18 -17.30 -4.37
C GLU A 57 -32.39 -16.53 -4.92
N ALA A 58 -32.30 -15.20 -5.03
CA ALA A 58 -33.37 -14.36 -5.56
C ALA A 58 -33.65 -14.53 -7.06
N ILE A 59 -32.70 -15.06 -7.84
CA ILE A 59 -32.89 -15.35 -9.28
C ILE A 59 -33.57 -16.71 -9.50
N HIS A 60 -33.48 -17.63 -8.54
CA HIS A 60 -34.04 -18.98 -8.63
C HIS A 60 -35.43 -19.13 -7.97
N GLU A 61 -35.96 -18.08 -7.34
CA GLU A 61 -37.38 -17.91 -6.99
C GLU A 61 -38.21 -17.45 -8.19
#